data_AF-A0A6M0C1J9-F1
#
_entry.id   AF-A0A6M0C1J9-F1
#
_cell.length_a   1.000
_cell.length_b   1.000
_cell.length_c   1.000
_cell.angle_alpha   90.00
_cell.angle_beta   90.00
_cell.angle_gamma   90.00
#
_symmetry.space_group_name_H-M   'P 1'
#
loop_
_entity.id
_entity.type
_entity.pdbx_description
1 polymer ?
#
loop_
_entity_poly.entity_id
_entity_poly.type
_entity_poly.pdbx_seq_one_letter_code
_entity_poly.pdbx_strand_id
1 'polypeptide(L)'
;FCQKSEEKIDDKNRDIFEVLNPILAPVYQQLSPQSQLMLKLWYGLKLNQTDIGKVFGIRQHTVSRYKDRDKEPLFLALLQWLKKQQRGDVITDEKVVKIEEMLDEWLADFGRQFCSEVLQSLMLKIDTSDASLLGRRYGKGKLTPTRAIARQLKTSDYEVKKALKRVETDLENRFKAWLESLLNHPVANLSSSDRRIKKLVANWLRRSP
;
A
#
# COMPACT_ATOMS: atom_id res chain seq x y z
N PHE A 1 15.50 19.95 16.51
CA PHE A 1 16.02 19.88 15.13
C PHE A 1 16.08 18.43 14.68
N CYS A 2 14.97 17.89 14.15
CA CYS A 2 14.95 16.65 13.36
C CYS A 2 13.53 16.47 12.79
N GLN A 3 13.20 17.20 11.72
CA GLN A 3 11.86 17.09 11.10
C GLN A 3 11.84 17.44 9.61
N LYS A 4 12.99 17.41 8.92
CA LYS A 4 13.10 17.81 7.49
C LYS A 4 13.39 16.66 6.51
N SER A 5 13.43 15.41 6.96
CA SER A 5 13.80 14.27 6.11
C SER A 5 12.62 13.48 5.52
N GLU A 6 11.41 13.55 6.09
CA GLU A 6 10.27 12.75 5.60
C GLU A 6 9.38 13.50 4.59
N GLU A 7 9.28 14.83 4.70
CA GLU A 7 8.38 15.64 3.85
C GLU A 7 8.92 15.84 2.42
N LYS A 8 10.24 15.73 2.20
CA LYS A 8 10.86 15.84 0.86
C LYS A 8 10.77 14.58 0.00
N ILE A 9 10.46 13.43 0.59
CA ILE A 9 10.41 12.15 -0.14
C ILE A 9 9.04 11.96 -0.82
N ASP A 10 7.96 12.48 -0.23
CA ASP A 10 6.59 12.29 -0.75
C ASP A 10 6.30 13.12 -2.01
N ASP A 11 6.87 14.33 -2.14
CA ASP A 11 6.61 15.23 -3.28
C ASP A 11 7.27 14.72 -4.57
N LYS A 12 8.51 14.24 -4.46
CA LYS A 12 9.28 13.71 -5.60
C LYS A 12 8.73 12.37 -6.13
N ASN A 13 8.12 11.58 -5.26
CA ASN A 13 7.51 10.30 -5.62
C ASN A 13 6.16 10.48 -6.31
N ARG A 14 5.41 11.52 -5.94
CA ARG A 14 4.15 11.87 -6.58
C ARG A 14 4.34 12.21 -8.06
N ASP A 15 5.39 12.97 -8.37
CA ASP A 15 5.75 13.35 -9.74
C ASP A 15 6.03 12.12 -10.62
N ILE A 16 6.75 11.12 -10.11
CA ILE A 16 7.07 9.90 -10.86
C ILE A 16 5.81 9.06 -11.08
N PHE A 17 4.97 8.92 -10.05
CA PHE A 17 3.74 8.14 -10.17
C PHE A 17 2.79 8.75 -11.21
N GLU A 18 2.58 10.06 -11.20
CA GLU A 18 1.70 10.75 -12.15
C GLU A 18 2.17 10.61 -13.59
N VAL A 19 3.49 10.60 -13.83
CA VAL A 19 4.07 10.39 -15.15
C VAL A 19 3.96 8.93 -15.61
N LEU A 20 4.23 7.98 -14.71
CA LEU A 20 4.31 6.56 -15.07
C LEU A 20 2.96 5.83 -15.08
N ASN A 21 2.00 6.27 -14.27
CA ASN A 21 0.71 5.58 -14.13
C ASN A 21 -0.07 5.48 -15.45
N PRO A 22 -0.16 6.52 -16.30
CA PRO A 22 -0.82 6.41 -17.61
C PRO A 22 -0.17 5.39 -18.56
N ILE A 23 1.11 5.05 -18.35
CA ILE A 23 1.88 4.12 -19.19
C ILE A 23 1.76 2.70 -18.64
N LEU A 24 1.94 2.54 -17.32
CA LEU A 24 2.07 1.24 -16.67
C LEU A 24 0.73 0.66 -16.23
N ALA A 25 -0.25 1.47 -15.83
CA ALA A 25 -1.55 0.96 -15.40
C ALA A 25 -2.29 0.18 -16.50
N PRO A 26 -2.33 0.64 -17.78
CA PRO A 26 -2.97 -0.14 -18.85
C PRO A 26 -2.30 -1.49 -19.07
N VAL A 27 -0.97 -1.55 -19.03
CA VAL A 27 -0.19 -2.79 -19.18
C VAL A 27 -0.43 -3.72 -18.00
N TYR A 28 -0.49 -3.16 -16.79
CA TYR A 28 -0.85 -3.90 -15.58
C TYR A 28 -2.21 -4.58 -15.69
N GLN A 29 -3.22 -3.88 -16.25
CA GLN A 29 -4.56 -4.45 -16.45
C GLN A 29 -4.59 -5.60 -17.46
N GLN A 30 -3.62 -5.68 -18.37
CA GLN A 30 -3.49 -6.77 -19.33
C GLN A 30 -2.78 -8.00 -18.74
N LEU A 31 -2.15 -7.88 -17.57
CA LEU A 31 -1.58 -9.02 -16.87
C LEU A 31 -2.69 -9.97 -16.43
N SER A 32 -2.35 -11.26 -16.31
CA SER A 32 -3.28 -12.25 -15.77
C SER A 32 -3.78 -11.84 -14.38
N PRO A 33 -5.01 -12.20 -13.98
CA PRO A 33 -5.52 -11.90 -12.64
C PRO A 33 -4.59 -12.41 -11.52
N GLN A 34 -3.93 -13.54 -11.75
CA GLN A 34 -2.96 -14.13 -10.82
C GLN A 34 -1.70 -13.25 -10.67
N SER A 35 -1.14 -12.79 -11.78
CA SER A 35 0.02 -11.89 -11.80
C SER A 35 -0.30 -10.55 -11.14
N GLN A 36 -1.47 -9.98 -11.43
CA GLN A 36 -1.94 -8.76 -10.76
C GLN A 36 -2.07 -8.98 -9.24
N LEU A 37 -2.68 -10.08 -8.81
CA LEU A 37 -2.81 -10.38 -7.39
C LEU A 37 -1.42 -10.52 -6.74
N MET A 38 -0.49 -11.23 -7.38
CA MET A 38 0.86 -11.43 -6.83
C MET A 38 1.60 -10.12 -6.61
N LEU A 39 1.56 -9.21 -7.60
CA LEU A 39 2.17 -7.89 -7.49
C LEU A 39 1.51 -7.04 -6.39
N LYS A 40 0.17 -7.07 -6.26
CA LYS A 40 -0.53 -6.39 -5.15
C LYS A 40 -0.13 -6.91 -3.77
N LEU A 41 -0.04 -8.23 -3.60
CA LEU A 41 0.37 -8.85 -2.33
C LEU A 41 1.83 -8.54 -1.99
N TRP A 42 2.71 -8.53 -2.99
CA TRP A 42 4.13 -8.25 -2.82
C TRP A 42 4.39 -6.76 -2.53
N TYR A 43 3.91 -5.86 -3.40
CA TYR A 43 4.26 -4.44 -3.32
C TYR A 43 3.33 -3.64 -2.40
N GLY A 44 2.03 -3.96 -2.39
CA GLY A 44 1.03 -3.30 -1.54
C GLY A 44 1.10 -3.79 -0.10
N LEU A 45 0.88 -5.09 0.11
CA LEU A 45 0.84 -5.68 1.46
C LEU A 45 2.22 -6.06 2.03
N LYS A 46 3.25 -6.15 1.18
CA LYS A 46 4.60 -6.56 1.59
C LYS A 46 4.61 -7.91 2.31
N LEU A 47 3.75 -8.83 1.86
CA LEU A 47 3.78 -10.22 2.32
C LEU A 47 5.12 -10.85 1.95
N ASN A 48 5.61 -11.74 2.81
CA ASN A 48 6.85 -12.46 2.53
C ASN A 48 6.63 -13.56 1.46
N GLN A 49 7.73 -14.09 0.93
CA GLN A 49 7.70 -15.18 -0.07
C GLN A 49 6.98 -16.43 0.45
N THR A 50 7.11 -16.75 1.74
CA THR A 50 6.48 -17.93 2.32
C THR A 50 4.95 -17.83 2.27
N ASP A 51 4.41 -16.67 2.61
CA ASP A 51 2.97 -16.39 2.62
C ASP A 51 2.41 -16.31 1.22
N ILE A 52 3.11 -15.65 0.30
CA ILE A 52 2.72 -15.59 -1.11
C ILE A 52 2.77 -17.00 -1.72
N GLY A 53 3.78 -17.80 -1.38
CA GLY A 53 3.87 -19.20 -1.81
C GLY A 53 2.65 -20.01 -1.38
N LYS A 54 2.19 -19.86 -0.14
CA LYS A 54 0.96 -20.51 0.36
C LYS A 54 -0.28 -20.10 -0.43
N VAL A 55 -0.46 -18.80 -0.67
CA VAL A 55 -1.60 -18.26 -1.42
C VAL A 55 -1.70 -18.86 -2.83
N PHE A 56 -0.57 -19.00 -3.52
CA PHE A 56 -0.53 -19.51 -4.89
C PHE A 56 -0.24 -21.00 -5.00
N GLY A 57 -0.09 -21.72 -3.89
CA GLY A 57 0.28 -23.15 -3.89
C GLY A 57 1.67 -23.43 -4.50
N ILE A 58 2.60 -22.46 -4.44
CA ILE A 58 3.94 -22.57 -5.00
C ILE A 58 5.01 -22.54 -3.90
N ARG A 59 6.23 -23.02 -4.24
CA ARG A 59 7.35 -23.01 -3.28
C ARG A 59 7.82 -21.57 -3.04
N GLN A 60 8.20 -21.23 -1.81
CA GLN A 60 8.60 -19.86 -1.47
C GLN A 60 9.72 -19.30 -2.38
N HIS A 61 10.70 -20.13 -2.76
CA HIS A 61 11.81 -19.70 -3.62
C HIS A 61 11.39 -19.43 -5.06
N THR A 62 10.25 -19.97 -5.52
CA THR A 62 9.74 -19.66 -6.86
C THR A 62 9.05 -18.30 -6.89
N VAL A 63 8.59 -17.77 -5.75
CA VAL A 63 7.88 -16.48 -5.69
C VAL A 63 8.68 -15.34 -6.31
N SER A 64 9.98 -15.23 -6.03
CA SER A 64 10.81 -14.19 -6.66
C SER A 64 10.83 -14.30 -8.18
N ARG A 65 10.96 -15.53 -8.71
CA ARG A 65 10.98 -15.77 -10.16
C ARG A 65 9.65 -15.41 -10.81
N TYR A 66 8.54 -15.76 -10.16
CA TYR A 66 7.20 -15.40 -10.65
C TYR A 66 7.01 -13.88 -10.61
N LYS A 67 7.44 -13.22 -9.53
CA LYS A 67 7.40 -11.76 -9.41
C LYS A 67 8.23 -11.08 -10.51
N ASP A 68 9.46 -11.52 -10.76
CA ASP A 68 10.31 -10.93 -11.80
C ASP A 68 9.71 -11.15 -13.20
N ARG A 69 9.18 -12.34 -13.48
CA ARG A 69 8.44 -12.64 -14.72
C ARG A 69 7.18 -11.79 -14.87
N ASP A 70 6.39 -11.66 -13.81
CA ASP A 70 5.13 -10.89 -13.83
C ASP A 70 5.38 -9.38 -14.00
N LYS A 71 6.58 -8.90 -13.64
CA LYS A 71 7.05 -7.53 -13.91
C LYS A 71 7.51 -7.30 -15.34
N GLU A 72 7.94 -8.33 -16.06
CA GLU A 72 8.61 -8.20 -17.35
C GLU A 72 7.81 -7.36 -18.38
N PRO A 73 6.48 -7.54 -18.56
CA PRO A 73 5.71 -6.71 -19.49
C PRO A 73 5.70 -5.23 -19.11
N LEU A 74 5.67 -4.92 -17.80
CA LEU A 74 5.72 -3.55 -17.28
C LEU A 74 7.10 -2.93 -17.52
N PHE A 75 8.16 -3.71 -17.28
CA PHE A 75 9.53 -3.28 -17.53
C PHE A 75 9.75 -2.95 -19.02
N LEU A 76 9.28 -3.82 -19.92
CA LEU A 76 9.38 -3.59 -21.36
C LEU A 76 8.59 -2.35 -21.80
N ALA A 77 7.40 -2.12 -21.25
CA ALA A 77 6.61 -0.93 -21.55
C ALA A 77 7.33 0.35 -21.08
N LEU A 78 7.90 0.33 -19.88
CA LEU A 78 8.69 1.45 -19.34
C LEU A 78 9.92 1.73 -20.20
N LEU A 79 10.63 0.67 -20.59
CA LEU A 79 11.81 0.75 -21.45
C LEU A 79 11.47 1.36 -22.83
N GLN A 80 10.37 0.92 -23.43
CA GLN A 80 9.90 1.46 -24.71
C GLN A 80 9.51 2.93 -24.61
N TRP A 81 8.84 3.32 -23.52
CA TRP A 81 8.50 4.72 -23.29
C TRP A 81 9.76 5.58 -23.11
N LEU A 82 10.74 5.13 -22.31
CA LEU A 82 12.00 5.84 -22.11
C LEU A 82 12.81 5.99 -23.40
N LYS A 83 12.87 4.94 -24.23
CA LYS A 83 13.52 5.00 -25.56
C LYS A 83 12.88 6.05 -26.48
N LYS A 84 11.56 6.26 -26.39
CA LYS A 84 10.86 7.29 -27.17
C LYS A 84 11.17 8.70 -26.69
N GLN A 85 11.39 8.87 -25.38
CA GLN A 85 11.76 10.16 -24.79
C GLN A 85 13.24 10.51 -25.03
N GLN A 86 14.14 9.53 -24.93
CA GLN A 86 15.57 9.72 -25.15
C GLN A 86 15.93 9.36 -26.59
N ARG A 87 15.86 10.35 -27.49
CA ARG A 87 16.28 10.20 -28.89
C ARG A 87 17.78 9.86 -28.98
N GLY A 88 18.14 8.59 -29.02
CA GLY A 88 19.48 8.12 -29.41
C GLY A 88 20.43 7.70 -28.27
N ASP A 89 19.96 7.63 -27.04
CA ASP A 89 20.80 7.24 -25.90
C ASP A 89 20.94 5.72 -25.80
N VAL A 90 22.19 5.24 -25.66
CA VAL A 90 22.48 3.82 -25.41
C VAL A 90 21.95 3.45 -24.02
N ILE A 91 21.30 2.29 -23.93
CA ILE A 91 20.91 1.69 -22.65
C ILE A 91 22.12 0.98 -22.09
N THR A 92 22.65 1.50 -20.98
CA THR A 92 23.71 0.86 -20.20
C THR A 92 23.11 0.03 -19.08
N ASP A 93 23.91 -0.84 -18.47
CA ASP A 93 23.47 -1.67 -17.34
C ASP A 93 23.03 -0.81 -16.14
N GLU A 94 23.67 0.34 -15.90
CA GLU A 94 23.25 1.26 -14.84
C GLU A 94 21.89 1.89 -15.12
N LYS A 95 21.55 2.12 -16.39
CA LYS A 95 20.21 2.59 -16.77
C LYS A 95 19.18 1.50 -16.56
N VAL A 96 19.49 0.24 -16.83
CA VAL A 96 18.60 -0.90 -16.57
C VAL A 96 18.24 -0.99 -15.09
N VAL A 97 19.23 -0.92 -14.19
CA VAL A 97 19.00 -0.94 -12.74
C VAL A 97 18.07 0.19 -12.31
N LYS A 98 18.29 1.42 -12.79
CA LYS A 98 17.42 2.56 -12.47
C LYS A 98 15.98 2.37 -12.95
N ILE A 99 15.78 1.73 -14.11
CA ILE A 99 14.45 1.43 -14.64
C ILE A 99 13.74 0.41 -13.75
N GLU A 100 14.46 -0.61 -13.28
CA GLU A 100 13.91 -1.59 -12.35
C GLU A 100 13.51 -0.95 -11.01
N GLU A 101 14.35 -0.05 -10.48
CA GLU A 101 14.05 0.74 -9.27
C GLU A 101 12.81 1.61 -9.46
N MET A 102 12.71 2.35 -10.56
CA MET A 102 11.53 3.16 -10.89
C MET A 102 10.25 2.32 -11.00
N LEU A 103 10.35 1.13 -11.59
CA LEU A 103 9.23 0.21 -11.69
C LEU A 103 8.83 -0.33 -10.30
N ASP A 104 9.79 -0.67 -9.45
CA ASP A 104 9.54 -1.13 -8.09
C ASP A 104 8.89 -0.05 -7.22
N GLU A 105 9.34 1.20 -7.35
CA GLU A 105 8.72 2.35 -6.71
C GLU A 105 7.28 2.55 -7.21
N TRP A 106 7.07 2.55 -8.52
CA TRP A 106 5.72 2.69 -9.08
C TRP A 106 4.78 1.56 -8.61
N LEU A 107 5.23 0.31 -8.61
CA LEU A 107 4.43 -0.83 -8.12
C LEU A 107 4.14 -0.71 -6.62
N ALA A 108 5.09 -0.23 -5.82
CA ALA A 108 4.87 0.05 -4.40
C ALA A 108 3.81 1.13 -4.19
N ASP A 109 3.78 2.16 -5.03
CA ASP A 109 2.84 3.27 -4.94
C ASP A 109 1.46 2.84 -5.40
N PHE A 110 1.38 2.15 -6.54
CA PHE A 110 0.17 1.54 -7.07
C PHE A 110 -0.47 0.57 -6.07
N GLY A 111 0.34 -0.30 -5.47
CA GLY A 111 -0.11 -1.24 -4.44
C GLY A 111 -0.59 -0.54 -3.16
N ARG A 112 0.06 0.57 -2.75
CA ARG A 112 -0.40 1.38 -1.62
C ARG A 112 -1.73 2.08 -1.91
N GLN A 113 -1.90 2.63 -3.11
CA GLN A 113 -3.15 3.25 -3.53
C GLN A 113 -4.30 2.23 -3.50
N PHE A 114 -4.09 1.04 -4.06
CA PHE A 114 -5.06 -0.04 -4.00
C PHE A 114 -5.49 -0.39 -2.56
N CYS A 115 -4.52 -0.54 -1.65
CA CYS A 115 -4.83 -0.79 -0.24
C CYS A 115 -5.58 0.38 0.42
N SER A 116 -5.22 1.61 0.06
CA SER A 116 -5.85 2.84 0.55
C SER A 116 -7.31 2.93 0.13
N GLU A 117 -7.63 2.64 -1.14
CA GLU A 117 -9.00 2.64 -1.66
C GLU A 117 -9.87 1.60 -0.93
N VAL A 118 -9.32 0.41 -0.70
CA VAL A 118 -10.01 -0.64 0.07
C VAL A 118 -10.26 -0.18 1.51
N LEU A 119 -9.23 0.32 2.19
CA LEU A 119 -9.36 0.81 3.58
C LEU A 119 -10.36 1.96 3.68
N GLN A 120 -10.36 2.89 2.73
CA GLN A 120 -11.34 3.97 2.65
C GLN A 120 -12.75 3.40 2.51
N SER A 121 -12.95 2.43 1.61
CA SER A 121 -14.25 1.79 1.40
C SER A 121 -14.76 1.04 2.64
N LEU A 122 -13.84 0.44 3.40
CA LEU A 122 -14.15 -0.26 4.64
C LEU A 122 -14.46 0.73 5.76
N MET A 123 -13.71 1.83 5.85
CA MET A 123 -13.91 2.88 6.84
C MET A 123 -15.27 3.56 6.66
N LEU A 124 -15.73 3.79 5.42
CA LEU A 124 -17.07 4.32 5.15
C LEU A 124 -18.21 3.40 5.63
N LYS A 125 -17.92 2.11 5.87
CA LYS A 125 -18.89 1.13 6.39
C LYS A 125 -18.82 0.98 7.92
N ILE A 126 -17.93 1.71 8.59
CA ILE A 126 -17.85 1.71 10.06
C ILE A 126 -18.93 2.65 10.57
N ASP A 127 -20.06 2.07 10.99
CA ASP A 127 -21.17 2.81 11.56
C ASP A 127 -20.93 3.04 13.06
N THR A 128 -20.13 4.07 13.39
CA THR A 128 -19.93 4.48 14.79
C THR A 128 -19.66 5.97 14.94
N SER A 129 -20.12 6.53 16.05
CA SER A 129 -19.66 7.83 16.57
C SER A 129 -18.13 7.87 16.75
N ASP A 130 -17.51 6.71 17.01
CA ASP A 130 -16.05 6.56 17.17
C ASP A 130 -15.29 6.81 15.85
N ALA A 131 -15.85 6.51 14.67
CA ALA A 131 -15.20 6.77 13.38
C ALA A 131 -14.95 8.27 13.15
N SER A 132 -15.82 9.14 13.68
CA SER A 132 -15.63 10.60 13.64
C SER A 132 -14.39 11.07 14.40
N LEU A 133 -13.88 10.26 15.35
CA LEU A 133 -12.65 10.54 16.09
C LEU A 133 -11.42 10.44 15.20
N LEU A 134 -11.45 9.59 14.17
CA LEU A 134 -10.35 9.47 13.21
C LEU A 134 -10.16 10.78 12.45
N GLY A 135 -11.23 11.38 11.92
CA GLY A 135 -11.16 12.70 11.28
C GLY A 135 -10.69 13.81 12.22
N ARG A 136 -11.01 13.73 13.52
CA ARG A 136 -10.50 14.68 14.53
C ARG A 136 -9.02 14.46 14.87
N ARG A 137 -8.57 13.20 14.86
CA ARG A 137 -7.21 12.77 15.23
C ARG A 137 -6.23 12.95 14.09
N TYR A 138 -6.64 12.65 12.87
CA TYR A 138 -5.80 12.56 11.68
C TYR A 138 -6.14 13.61 10.61
N GLY A 139 -7.29 14.28 10.73
CA GLY A 139 -7.72 15.25 9.72
C GLY A 139 -6.90 16.53 9.67
N LYS A 140 -7.01 17.22 8.52
CA LYS A 140 -6.30 18.47 8.19
C LYS A 140 -4.77 18.35 8.20
N GLY A 141 -4.23 17.14 7.98
CA GLY A 141 -2.79 16.90 7.89
C GLY A 141 -2.03 17.14 9.19
N LYS A 142 -2.71 17.19 10.35
CA LYS A 142 -2.07 17.36 11.66
C LYS A 142 -2.61 16.36 12.67
N LEU A 143 -1.67 15.70 13.34
CA LEU A 143 -1.95 14.70 14.37
C LEU A 143 -2.43 15.36 15.68
N THR A 144 -3.74 15.55 15.85
CA THR A 144 -4.33 16.24 17.02
C THR A 144 -4.16 15.40 18.30
N PRO A 145 -3.46 15.87 19.34
CA PRO A 145 -3.28 15.11 20.58
C PRO A 145 -4.61 14.65 21.20
N THR A 146 -4.65 13.42 21.71
CA THR A 146 -5.88 12.80 22.29
C THR A 146 -6.48 13.65 23.41
N ARG A 147 -5.64 14.31 24.23
CA ARG A 147 -6.05 15.28 25.25
C ARG A 147 -6.87 16.46 24.71
N ALA A 148 -6.58 16.93 23.50
CA ALA A 148 -7.29 18.04 22.88
C ALA A 148 -8.67 17.59 22.36
N ILE A 149 -8.74 16.40 21.78
CA ILE A 149 -10.00 15.77 21.37
C ILE A 149 -10.88 15.50 22.59
N ALA A 150 -10.29 14.97 23.67
CA ALA A 150 -10.99 14.69 24.93
C ALA A 150 -11.65 15.94 25.51
N ARG A 151 -10.96 17.08 25.50
CA ARG A 151 -11.51 18.38 25.92
C ARG A 151 -12.69 18.82 25.04
N GLN A 152 -12.58 18.67 23.72
CA GLN A 152 -13.67 19.03 22.79
C GLN A 152 -14.92 18.18 23.02
N LEU A 153 -14.73 16.90 23.33
CA LEU A 153 -15.81 15.94 23.53
C LEU A 153 -16.27 15.84 24.99
N LYS A 154 -15.71 16.67 25.88
CA LYS A 154 -15.98 16.63 27.33
C LYS A 154 -15.86 15.21 27.92
N THR A 155 -14.83 14.48 27.49
CA THR A 155 -14.55 13.11 27.93
C THR A 155 -13.09 12.99 28.41
N SER A 156 -12.69 11.79 28.86
CA SER A 156 -11.33 11.52 29.30
C SER A 156 -10.40 11.16 28.13
N ASP A 157 -9.09 11.41 28.31
CA ASP A 157 -8.05 10.98 27.36
C ASP A 157 -8.04 9.46 27.15
N TYR A 158 -8.36 8.72 28.21
CA TYR A 158 -8.48 7.27 28.18
C TYR A 158 -9.62 6.80 27.27
N GLU A 159 -10.81 7.39 27.39
CA GLU A 159 -11.96 7.02 26.56
C GLU A 159 -11.71 7.34 25.07
N VAL A 160 -11.04 8.46 24.76
CA VAL A 160 -10.64 8.76 23.37
C VAL A 160 -9.64 7.74 22.83
N LYS A 161 -8.61 7.38 23.61
CA LYS A 161 -7.63 6.35 23.20
C LYS A 161 -8.29 4.99 23.00
N LYS A 162 -9.20 4.61 23.91
CA LYS A 162 -9.95 3.36 23.83
C LYS A 162 -10.82 3.32 22.58
N ALA A 163 -11.56 4.39 22.30
CA ALA A 163 -12.38 4.52 21.11
C ALA A 163 -11.56 4.46 19.81
N LEU A 164 -10.45 5.22 19.73
CA LEU A 164 -9.54 5.15 18.58
C LEU A 164 -8.98 3.73 18.38
N LYS A 165 -8.64 3.02 19.47
CA LYS A 165 -8.14 1.65 19.38
C LYS A 165 -9.22 0.67 18.92
N ARG A 166 -10.48 0.87 19.32
CA ARG A 166 -11.61 0.07 18.82
C ARG A 166 -11.75 0.22 17.30
N VAL A 167 -11.74 1.45 16.78
CA VAL A 167 -11.87 1.70 15.34
C VAL A 167 -10.68 1.12 14.56
N GLU A 168 -9.46 1.29 15.06
CA GLU A 168 -8.26 0.70 14.44
C GLU A 168 -8.40 -0.83 14.37
N THR A 169 -8.82 -1.47 15.47
CA THR A 169 -9.00 -2.93 15.54
C THR A 169 -10.14 -3.42 14.64
N ASP A 170 -11.26 -2.69 14.56
CA ASP A 170 -12.37 -3.02 13.66
C ASP A 170 -11.93 -2.92 12.19
N LEU A 171 -11.19 -1.88 11.83
CA LEU A 171 -10.66 -1.71 10.47
C LEU A 171 -9.63 -2.79 10.11
N GLU A 172 -8.74 -3.16 11.04
CA GLU A 172 -7.82 -4.30 10.88
C GLU A 172 -8.57 -5.61 10.60
N ASN A 173 -9.61 -5.89 11.39
CA ASN A 173 -10.41 -7.11 11.25
C ASN A 173 -11.21 -7.13 9.93
N ARG A 174 -11.81 -6.01 9.54
CA ARG A 174 -12.52 -5.87 8.26
C ARG A 174 -11.58 -6.02 7.07
N PHE A 175 -10.40 -5.42 7.13
CA PHE A 175 -9.41 -5.56 6.08
C PHE A 175 -8.92 -7.00 5.97
N LYS A 176 -8.70 -7.67 7.11
CA LYS A 176 -8.38 -9.10 7.15
C LYS A 176 -9.48 -9.96 6.50
N ALA A 177 -10.74 -9.76 6.88
CA ALA A 177 -11.87 -10.50 6.32
C ALA A 177 -12.01 -10.25 4.79
N TRP A 178 -11.83 -9.01 4.35
CA TRP A 178 -11.79 -8.68 2.93
C TRP A 178 -10.65 -9.42 2.20
N LEU A 179 -9.45 -9.47 2.81
CA LEU A 179 -8.30 -10.18 2.23
C LEU A 179 -8.56 -11.69 2.17
N GLU A 180 -9.19 -12.28 3.19
CA GLU A 180 -9.58 -13.70 3.19
C GLU A 180 -10.56 -14.01 2.04
N SER A 181 -11.52 -13.13 1.81
CA SER A 181 -12.44 -13.24 0.68
C SER A 181 -11.73 -13.08 -0.67
N LEU A 182 -10.75 -12.18 -0.78
CA LEU A 182 -10.00 -11.97 -2.02
C LEU A 182 -9.11 -13.17 -2.36
N LEU A 183 -8.47 -13.75 -1.34
CA LEU A 183 -7.51 -14.84 -1.50
C LEU A 183 -8.17 -16.21 -1.57
N ASN A 184 -9.44 -16.33 -1.17
CA ASN A 184 -10.09 -17.61 -0.88
C ASN A 184 -9.22 -18.49 0.03
N HIS A 185 -8.51 -17.86 0.97
CA HIS A 185 -7.52 -18.51 1.84
C HIS A 185 -7.51 -17.83 3.21
N PRO A 186 -7.52 -18.60 4.32
CA PRO A 186 -7.43 -18.02 5.66
C PRO A 186 -6.14 -17.22 5.85
N VAL A 187 -6.26 -15.96 6.24
CA VAL A 187 -5.11 -15.05 6.43
C VAL A 187 -4.36 -15.40 7.72
N ALA A 188 -5.03 -16.07 8.67
CA ALA A 188 -4.42 -16.61 9.89
C ALA A 188 -3.27 -17.59 9.61
N ASN A 189 -3.27 -18.25 8.44
CA ASN A 189 -2.22 -19.19 8.05
C ASN A 189 -0.98 -18.52 7.43
N LEU A 190 -1.00 -17.18 7.29
CA LEU A 190 0.07 -16.37 6.74
C LEU A 190 0.84 -15.72 7.89
N SER A 191 2.12 -16.04 8.05
CA SER A 191 2.90 -15.69 9.25
C SER A 191 3.21 -14.20 9.37
N SER A 192 3.26 -13.49 8.24
CA SER A 192 3.52 -12.04 8.20
C SER A 192 2.25 -11.20 8.12
N SER A 193 1.10 -11.78 7.78
CA SER A 193 -0.11 -11.02 7.43
C SER A 193 -0.61 -10.13 8.56
N ASP A 194 -0.75 -10.64 9.79
CA ASP A 194 -1.28 -9.89 10.93
C ASP A 194 -0.44 -8.63 11.22
N ARG A 195 0.88 -8.79 11.29
CA ARG A 195 1.82 -7.67 11.49
C ARG A 195 1.77 -6.68 10.32
N ARG A 196 1.64 -7.16 9.08
CA ARG A 196 1.59 -6.32 7.88
C ARG A 196 0.30 -5.52 7.81
N ILE A 197 -0.84 -6.14 8.10
CA ILE A 197 -2.17 -5.51 8.15
C ILE A 197 -2.18 -4.42 9.21
N LYS A 198 -1.76 -4.73 10.45
CA LYS A 198 -1.63 -3.75 11.54
C LYS A 198 -0.80 -2.53 11.14
N LYS A 199 0.38 -2.79 10.56
CA LYS A 199 1.28 -1.73 10.10
C LYS A 199 0.67 -0.90 8.96
N LEU A 200 -0.01 -1.55 8.01
CA LEU A 200 -0.69 -0.90 6.89
C LEU A 200 -1.79 0.03 7.41
N VAL A 201 -2.71 -0.49 8.22
CA VAL A 201 -3.85 0.26 8.78
C VAL A 201 -3.36 1.44 9.62
N ALA A 202 -2.42 1.22 10.54
CA ALA A 202 -1.87 2.29 11.37
C ALA A 202 -1.17 3.38 10.56
N ASN A 203 -0.43 3.01 9.51
CA ASN A 203 0.22 3.98 8.62
C ASN A 203 -0.80 4.73 7.76
N TRP A 204 -1.82 4.04 7.26
CA TRP A 204 -2.88 4.63 6.46
C TRP A 204 -3.66 5.65 7.28
N LEU A 205 -4.10 5.29 8.50
CA LEU A 205 -4.79 6.23 9.40
C LEU A 205 -3.99 7.49 9.69
N ARG A 206 -2.66 7.38 9.85
CA ARG A 206 -1.78 8.55 10.09
C ARG A 206 -1.69 9.52 8.90
N ARG A 207 -1.90 9.02 7.69
CA ARG A 207 -1.77 9.75 6.43
C ARG A 207 -3.13 10.11 5.81
N SER A 208 -4.20 9.52 6.31
CA SER A 208 -5.56 9.71 5.79
C SER A 208 -6.08 11.10 6.15
N PRO A 209 -6.73 11.81 5.21
CA PRO A 209 -7.33 13.13 5.43
C PRO A 209 -8.56 13.13 6.34
#